data_AF-A0A3D0K1B8-F1
#
_entry.id   AF-A0A3D0K1B8-F1
#
_cell.length_a   1.000
_cell.length_b   1.000
_cell.length_c   1.000
_cell.angle_alpha   90.00
_cell.angle_beta   90.00
_cell.angle_gamma   90.00
#
_symmetry.space_group_name_H-M   'P 1'
#
loop_
_entity.id
_entity.type
_entity.pdbx_description
1 polymer ?
#
loop_
_entity_poly.entity_id
_entity_poly.type
_entity_poly.pdbx_seq_one_letter_code
_entity_poly.pdbx_strand_id
1 'polypeptide(L)'
;MKENREHAIRNIFQKSYDTLSKFERAAVEKILRRSKHRMEIDPKELTFGQRLADRVASFGGSWTFILLFVGFLLGWVALNSIMLPVMLADKEGFDPYPYILLNLFLSMLAAVQAPIIMMSQNRQSENDRRAAQEDFEINLKAEMEILSLHEKLDELRVEQWEHLLKIQQDQIEILTKMFERHIREDHGHA
;
A
#
# COMPACT_ATOMS: atom_id res chain seq x y z
N MET A 1 -26.55 3.14 4.46
CA MET A 1 -25.63 2.21 5.14
C MET A 1 -24.13 2.54 5.04
N LYS A 2 -23.65 3.39 4.12
CA LYS A 2 -22.22 3.79 4.06
C LYS A 2 -21.81 4.81 5.13
N GLU A 3 -22.70 5.72 5.49
CA GLU A 3 -22.45 6.83 6.44
C GLU A 3 -22.20 6.34 7.88
N ASN A 4 -22.83 5.23 8.28
CA ASN A 4 -22.67 4.67 9.63
C ASN A 4 -21.29 3.99 9.83
N ARG A 5 -20.62 3.56 8.75
CA ARG A 5 -19.30 2.92 8.83
C ARG A 5 -18.18 3.95 9.04
N GLU A 6 -18.26 5.11 8.40
CA GLU A 6 -17.26 6.17 8.60
C GLU A 6 -17.34 6.79 10.00
N HIS A 7 -18.55 6.99 10.53
CA HIS A 7 -18.74 7.45 11.90
C HIS A 7 -18.31 6.42 12.95
N ALA A 8 -18.52 5.12 12.69
CA ALA A 8 -18.02 4.05 13.56
C ALA A 8 -16.49 3.98 13.58
N ILE A 9 -15.84 4.08 12.41
CA ILE A 9 -14.38 4.08 12.30
C ILE A 9 -13.80 5.33 12.98
N ARG A 10 -14.39 6.51 12.76
CA ARG A 10 -13.92 7.76 13.39
C ARG A 10 -14.06 7.73 14.92
N ASN A 11 -15.16 7.17 15.46
CA ASN A 11 -15.36 7.03 16.90
C ASN A 11 -14.44 5.98 17.55
N ILE A 12 -14.16 4.86 16.89
CA ILE A 12 -13.22 3.84 17.40
C ILE A 12 -11.79 4.40 17.43
N PHE A 13 -11.37 5.16 16.41
CA PHE A 13 -10.05 5.78 16.36
C PHE A 13 -9.91 6.97 17.32
N GLN A 14 -10.94 7.81 17.50
CA GLN A 14 -10.90 8.92 18.47
C GLN A 14 -10.88 8.46 19.93
N LYS A 15 -11.66 7.43 20.29
CA LYS A 15 -11.65 6.89 21.66
C LYS A 15 -10.31 6.21 22.00
N SER A 16 -9.69 5.56 21.01
CA SER A 16 -8.36 4.93 21.17
C SER A 16 -7.25 5.98 21.31
N TYR A 17 -7.30 7.07 20.52
CA TYR A 17 -6.34 8.17 20.61
C TYR A 17 -6.15 8.74 22.01
N ASP A 18 -7.23 8.80 22.80
CA ASP A 18 -7.18 9.45 24.11
C ASP A 18 -6.64 8.54 25.23
N THR A 19 -6.67 7.22 25.03
CA THR A 19 -6.15 6.22 25.98
C THR A 19 -4.72 5.75 25.65
N LEU A 20 -4.19 6.13 24.49
CA LEU A 20 -2.85 5.77 24.04
C LEU A 20 -1.77 6.57 24.80
N SER A 21 -0.75 5.86 25.29
CA SER A 21 0.47 6.44 25.86
C SER A 21 1.12 7.39 24.84
N LYS A 22 1.90 8.40 25.30
CA LYS A 22 2.60 9.35 24.42
C LYS A 22 3.38 8.66 23.29
N PHE A 23 3.92 7.47 23.57
CA PHE A 23 4.65 6.65 22.61
C PHE A 23 3.75 6.09 21.49
N GLU A 24 2.56 5.61 21.83
CA GLU A 24 1.66 5.00 20.87
C GLU A 24 0.96 6.07 20.02
N ARG A 25 0.68 7.26 20.58
CA ARG A 25 0.20 8.43 19.81
C ARG A 25 1.23 8.85 18.75
N ALA A 26 2.52 8.86 19.10
CA ALA A 26 3.60 9.16 18.16
C ALA A 26 3.72 8.10 17.06
N ALA A 27 3.53 6.82 17.38
CA ALA A 27 3.50 5.73 16.40
C ALA A 27 2.32 5.88 15.42
N VAL A 28 1.12 6.16 15.92
CA VAL A 28 -0.08 6.36 15.09
C VAL A 28 0.06 7.61 14.21
N GLU A 29 0.63 8.70 14.73
CA GLU A 29 0.89 9.91 13.94
C GLU A 29 1.91 9.65 12.82
N LYS A 30 2.97 8.86 13.09
CA LYS A 30 3.94 8.41 12.08
C LYS A 30 3.27 7.58 10.99
N ILE A 31 2.35 6.69 11.36
CA ILE A 31 1.56 5.85 10.43
C ILE A 31 0.59 6.70 9.61
N LEU A 32 -0.07 7.69 10.21
CA LEU A 32 -1.01 8.59 9.50
C LEU A 32 -0.27 9.51 8.52
N ARG A 33 0.90 10.05 8.89
CA ARG A 33 1.77 10.76 7.94
C ARG A 33 2.22 9.84 6.80
N ARG A 34 2.53 8.58 7.10
CA ARG A 34 2.91 7.55 6.10
C ARG A 34 1.79 7.28 5.09
N SER A 35 0.53 7.21 5.53
CA SER A 35 -0.62 7.01 4.64
C SER A 35 -0.88 8.21 3.73
N LYS A 36 -0.55 9.44 4.18
CA LYS A 36 -0.88 10.66 3.43
C LYS A 36 0.05 10.90 2.24
N HIS A 37 1.33 10.49 2.35
CA HIS A 37 2.32 10.72 1.29
C HIS A 37 2.13 9.81 0.07
N ARG A 38 1.59 8.60 0.27
CA ARG A 38 1.35 7.63 -0.81
C ARG A 38 0.24 8.03 -1.80
N MET A 39 -0.58 9.03 -1.45
CA MET A 39 -1.77 9.38 -2.24
C MET A 39 -1.57 10.58 -3.17
N GLU A 40 -0.45 11.31 -3.06
CA GLU A 40 -0.14 12.45 -3.92
C GLU A 40 0.64 12.03 -5.17
N ILE A 41 -0.02 11.28 -6.06
CA ILE A 41 0.38 11.30 -7.48
C ILE A 41 -0.17 12.62 -8.01
N ASP A 42 0.67 13.65 -8.11
CA ASP A 42 0.26 14.98 -8.58
C ASP A 42 -0.31 14.86 -10.01
N PRO A 43 -1.62 15.09 -10.22
CA PRO A 43 -2.25 14.92 -11.52
C PRO A 43 -1.81 15.99 -12.55
N LYS A 44 -0.94 16.93 -12.15
CA LYS A 44 -0.48 18.04 -12.99
C LYS A 44 0.62 17.70 -14.00
N GLU A 45 1.27 16.54 -13.91
CA GLU A 45 2.34 16.17 -14.85
C GLU A 45 1.87 15.33 -16.06
N LEU A 46 0.58 15.02 -16.16
CA LEU A 46 0.08 14.13 -17.21
C LEU A 46 -0.11 14.86 -18.54
N THR A 47 0.67 14.45 -19.55
CA THR A 47 0.49 14.91 -20.94
C THR A 47 -0.89 14.48 -21.48
N PHE A 48 -1.42 15.22 -22.45
CA PHE A 48 -2.74 14.93 -23.04
C PHE A 48 -2.86 13.48 -23.56
N GLY A 49 -1.80 12.97 -24.19
CA GLY A 49 -1.74 11.59 -24.68
C GLY A 49 -1.82 10.55 -23.56
N GLN A 50 -1.15 10.78 -22.43
CA GLN A 50 -1.22 9.87 -21.27
C GLN A 50 -2.60 9.88 -20.62
N ARG A 51 -3.26 11.05 -20.53
CA ARG A 51 -4.63 11.14 -20.00
C ARG A 51 -5.64 10.41 -20.89
N LEU A 52 -5.45 10.49 -22.20
CA LEU A 52 -6.30 9.78 -23.16
C LEU A 52 -6.06 8.27 -23.10
N ALA A 53 -4.80 7.84 -23.07
CA ALA A 53 -4.43 6.43 -22.96
C ALA A 53 -5.04 5.77 -21.71
N ASP A 54 -4.99 6.45 -20.56
CA ASP A 54 -5.61 5.97 -19.32
C ASP A 54 -7.11 5.81 -19.40
N ARG A 55 -7.77 6.81 -19.98
CA ARG A 55 -9.22 6.80 -20.11
C ARG A 55 -9.65 5.68 -21.07
N VAL A 56 -8.89 5.46 -22.14
CA VAL A 56 -9.11 4.36 -23.08
C VAL A 56 -8.81 3.01 -22.44
N ALA A 57 -7.74 2.87 -21.67
CA ALA A 57 -7.38 1.63 -20.98
C ALA A 57 -8.39 1.25 -19.88
N SER A 58 -8.81 2.23 -19.07
CA SER A 58 -9.82 2.03 -18.03
C SER A 58 -11.22 1.74 -18.60
N PHE A 59 -11.58 2.35 -19.73
CA PHE A 59 -12.83 2.06 -20.42
C PHE A 59 -12.80 0.70 -21.13
N GLY A 60 -11.70 0.39 -21.82
CA GLY A 60 -11.50 -0.88 -22.52
C GLY A 60 -11.42 -2.10 -21.60
N GLY A 61 -11.00 -1.91 -20.34
CA GLY A 61 -10.99 -2.96 -19.31
C GLY A 61 -12.31 -3.21 -18.60
N SER A 62 -13.37 -2.46 -18.90
CA SER A 62 -14.68 -2.61 -18.22
C SER A 62 -15.51 -3.73 -18.81
N TRP A 63 -16.16 -4.52 -17.95
CA TRP A 63 -17.17 -5.51 -18.34
C TRP A 63 -18.32 -4.92 -19.15
N THR A 64 -18.71 -3.67 -18.89
CA THR A 64 -19.77 -2.99 -19.64
C THR A 64 -19.36 -2.69 -21.09
N PHE A 65 -18.08 -2.37 -21.33
CA PHE A 65 -17.56 -2.14 -22.68
C PHE A 65 -17.55 -3.44 -23.48
N ILE A 66 -17.10 -4.54 -22.88
CA ILE A 66 -17.08 -5.87 -23.50
C ILE A 66 -18.49 -6.27 -23.96
N LEU A 67 -19.50 -6.11 -23.11
CA LEU A 67 -20.88 -6.47 -23.43
C LEU A 67 -21.48 -5.59 -24.55
N LEU A 68 -21.24 -4.28 -24.51
CA LEU A 68 -21.68 -3.37 -25.57
C LEU A 68 -20.99 -3.68 -26.90
N PHE A 69 -19.70 -3.99 -26.87
CA PHE A 69 -18.91 -4.33 -28.06
C PHE A 69 -19.40 -5.64 -28.71
N VAL A 70 -19.62 -6.68 -27.91
CA VAL A 70 -20.21 -7.95 -28.39
C VAL A 70 -21.63 -7.71 -28.94
N GLY A 71 -22.45 -6.90 -28.27
CA GLY A 71 -23.78 -6.54 -28.74
C GLY A 71 -23.74 -5.81 -30.09
N PHE A 72 -22.80 -4.87 -30.26
CA PHE A 72 -22.58 -4.18 -31.53
C PHE A 72 -22.16 -5.14 -32.65
N LEU A 73 -21.24 -6.07 -32.38
CA LEU A 73 -20.83 -7.09 -33.36
C LEU A 73 -22.00 -7.97 -33.80
N LEU A 74 -22.79 -8.46 -32.84
CA LEU A 74 -23.98 -9.25 -33.13
C LEU A 74 -25.01 -8.44 -33.92
N GLY A 75 -25.21 -7.17 -33.57
CA GLY A 75 -26.08 -6.25 -34.31
C GLY A 75 -25.62 -6.03 -35.74
N TRP A 76 -24.32 -5.83 -35.97
CA TRP A 76 -23.74 -5.66 -37.30
C TRP A 76 -23.90 -6.91 -38.18
N VAL A 77 -23.63 -8.08 -37.59
CA VAL A 77 -23.83 -9.38 -38.24
C VAL A 77 -25.31 -9.59 -38.57
N ALA A 78 -26.23 -9.33 -37.64
CA ALA A 78 -27.67 -9.48 -37.87
C ALA A 78 -28.19 -8.52 -38.95
N LEU A 79 -27.72 -7.27 -38.94
CA LEU A 79 -28.09 -6.28 -39.95
C LEU A 79 -27.63 -6.70 -41.35
N ASN A 80 -26.39 -7.16 -41.50
CA ASN A 80 -25.83 -7.53 -42.80
C ASN A 80 -26.29 -8.91 -43.30
N SER A 81 -26.49 -9.90 -42.41
CA SER A 81 -26.90 -11.26 -42.81
C SER A 81 -28.40 -11.47 -42.91
N ILE A 82 -29.20 -10.76 -42.12
CA ILE A 82 -30.64 -11.02 -42.02
C ILE A 82 -31.43 -9.82 -42.50
N MET A 83 -31.13 -8.63 -42.00
CA MET A 83 -32.00 -7.47 -42.22
C MET A 83 -31.88 -6.89 -43.64
N LEU A 84 -30.67 -6.70 -44.16
CA LEU A 84 -30.45 -6.18 -45.51
C LEU A 84 -30.97 -7.13 -46.62
N PRO A 85 -30.67 -8.45 -46.61
CA PRO A 85 -31.15 -9.35 -47.66
C PRO A 85 -32.66 -9.59 -47.64
N VAL A 86 -33.28 -9.60 -46.46
CA VAL A 86 -34.73 -9.84 -46.31
C VAL A 86 -35.56 -8.58 -46.60
N MET A 87 -35.04 -7.38 -46.29
CA MET A 87 -35.84 -6.15 -46.33
C MET A 87 -35.63 -5.31 -47.61
N LEU A 88 -34.45 -5.37 -48.24
CA LEU A 88 -34.13 -4.53 -49.41
C LEU A 88 -34.10 -5.30 -50.74
N ALA A 89 -34.28 -6.63 -50.73
CA ALA A 89 -34.20 -7.49 -51.91
C ALA A 89 -32.86 -7.41 -52.70
N ASP A 90 -31.86 -6.72 -52.16
CA ASP A 90 -30.49 -6.75 -52.64
C ASP A 90 -29.83 -8.06 -52.21
N LYS A 91 -29.32 -8.82 -53.17
CA LYS A 91 -28.64 -10.11 -52.94
C LYS A 91 -27.24 -9.95 -52.37
N GLU A 92 -26.68 -8.75 -52.41
CA GLU A 92 -25.35 -8.43 -51.94
C GLU A 92 -25.50 -7.37 -50.85
N GLY A 93 -25.57 -7.80 -49.58
CA GLY A 93 -25.59 -6.88 -48.45
C GLY A 93 -24.36 -5.95 -48.44
N PHE A 94 -24.38 -4.91 -47.61
CA PHE A 94 -23.30 -3.92 -47.55
C PHE A 94 -21.93 -4.52 -47.17
N ASP A 95 -21.92 -5.53 -46.31
CA ASP A 95 -20.73 -6.34 -45.96
C ASP A 95 -21.12 -7.84 -45.94
N PRO A 96 -21.13 -8.51 -47.11
CA PRO A 96 -21.51 -9.92 -47.21
C PRO A 96 -20.50 -10.82 -46.47
N TYR A 97 -20.95 -11.98 -46.01
CA TYR A 97 -20.05 -13.01 -45.47
C TYR A 97 -18.94 -13.29 -46.49
N PRO A 98 -17.65 -13.10 -46.16
CA PRO A 98 -17.00 -13.25 -44.84
C PRO A 98 -16.70 -11.94 -44.04
N TYR A 99 -17.44 -10.84 -44.25
CA TYR A 99 -17.32 -9.55 -43.53
C TYR A 99 -15.95 -8.87 -43.63
N ILE A 100 -15.54 -8.49 -44.83
CA ILE A 100 -14.22 -7.91 -45.09
C ILE A 100 -14.03 -6.56 -44.38
N LEU A 101 -15.08 -5.73 -44.32
CA LEU A 101 -15.01 -4.40 -43.71
C LEU A 101 -14.94 -4.49 -42.19
N LEU A 102 -15.76 -5.37 -41.59
CA LEU A 102 -15.70 -5.63 -40.16
C LEU A 102 -14.32 -6.16 -39.75
N ASN A 103 -13.77 -7.10 -40.50
CA ASN A 103 -12.45 -7.66 -40.22
C ASN A 103 -11.33 -6.61 -40.33
N LEU A 104 -11.39 -5.76 -41.35
CA LEU A 104 -10.45 -4.65 -41.51
C LEU A 104 -10.51 -3.69 -40.31
N PHE A 105 -11.72 -3.31 -39.89
CA PHE A 105 -11.91 -2.40 -38.76
C PHE A 105 -11.42 -3.00 -37.44
N LEU A 106 -11.73 -4.28 -37.17
CA LEU A 106 -11.25 -4.99 -35.99
C LEU A 106 -9.72 -5.11 -35.96
N SER A 107 -9.10 -5.37 -37.11
CA SER A 107 -7.64 -5.45 -37.24
C SER A 107 -6.98 -4.10 -36.95
N MET A 108 -7.51 -3.01 -37.49
CA MET A 108 -7.02 -1.64 -37.18
C MET A 108 -7.21 -1.29 -35.71
N LEU A 109 -8.36 -1.63 -35.14
CA LEU A 109 -8.66 -1.39 -33.73
C LEU A 109 -7.67 -2.13 -32.82
N ALA A 110 -7.42 -3.43 -33.09
CA ALA A 110 -6.47 -4.23 -32.34
C ALA A 110 -5.02 -3.70 -32.46
N ALA A 111 -4.61 -3.28 -33.66
CA ALA A 111 -3.28 -2.72 -33.91
C ALA A 111 -3.01 -1.45 -33.08
N VAL A 112 -4.02 -0.59 -32.91
CA VAL A 112 -3.93 0.63 -32.09
C VAL A 112 -4.05 0.33 -30.59
N GLN A 113 -4.79 -0.71 -30.21
CA GLN A 113 -4.98 -1.09 -28.80
C GLN A 113 -3.67 -1.54 -28.13
N ALA A 114 -2.88 -2.39 -28.78
CA ALA A 114 -1.63 -2.90 -28.23
C ALA A 114 -0.66 -1.82 -27.67
N PRO A 115 -0.29 -0.77 -28.42
CA PRO A 115 0.59 0.28 -27.92
C PRO A 115 -0.06 1.15 -26.84
N ILE A 116 -1.38 1.39 -26.90
CA ILE A 116 -2.09 2.13 -25.84
C ILE A 116 -2.05 1.36 -24.52
N ILE A 117 -2.31 0.05 -24.58
CA ILE A 117 -2.22 -0.84 -23.41
C ILE A 117 -0.79 -0.84 -22.89
N MET A 118 0.21 -0.97 -23.77
CA MET A 118 1.63 -0.97 -23.39
C MET A 118 2.06 0.37 -22.74
N MET A 119 1.59 1.52 -23.25
CA MET A 119 1.85 2.82 -22.64
C MET A 119 1.22 2.94 -21.25
N SER A 120 -0.02 2.48 -21.09
CA SER A 120 -0.69 2.45 -19.78
C SER A 120 0.03 1.53 -18.80
N GLN A 121 0.45 0.34 -19.25
CA GLN A 121 1.20 -0.63 -18.45
C GLN A 121 2.57 -0.11 -18.03
N ASN A 122 3.35 0.44 -18.98
CA ASN A 122 4.69 0.98 -18.70
C ASN A 122 4.63 2.10 -17.66
N ARG A 123 3.59 2.92 -17.71
CA ARG A 123 3.39 3.97 -16.72
C ARG A 123 2.98 3.41 -15.35
N GLN A 124 2.11 2.40 -15.32
CA GLN A 124 1.73 1.75 -14.07
C GLN A 124 2.93 1.06 -13.42
N SER A 125 3.78 0.38 -14.20
CA SER A 125 5.01 -0.23 -13.69
C SER A 125 6.01 0.80 -13.18
N GLU A 126 6.10 1.98 -13.78
CA GLU A 126 6.95 3.06 -13.26
C GLU A 126 6.46 3.56 -11.90
N ASN A 127 5.15 3.73 -11.74
CA ASN A 127 4.56 4.10 -10.45
C ASN A 127 4.78 3.01 -9.40
N ASP A 128 4.57 1.74 -9.75
CA ASP A 128 4.79 0.61 -8.86
C ASP A 128 6.26 0.52 -8.43
N ARG A 129 7.20 0.78 -9.36
CA ARG A 129 8.64 0.83 -9.07
C ARG A 129 9.00 1.95 -8.10
N ARG A 130 8.47 3.16 -8.30
CA ARG A 130 8.67 4.29 -7.37
C ARG A 130 8.11 3.97 -5.98
N ALA A 131 6.88 3.45 -5.92
CA ALA A 131 6.24 3.08 -4.66
C ALA A 131 7.04 2.01 -3.89
N ALA A 132 7.63 1.05 -4.62
CA ALA A 132 8.49 0.02 -4.03
C ALA A 132 9.84 0.58 -3.54
N GLN A 133 10.44 1.53 -4.25
CA GLN A 133 11.66 2.22 -3.81
C GLN A 133 11.42 3.02 -2.52
N GLU A 134 10.33 3.79 -2.47
CA GLU A 134 9.94 4.52 -1.27
C GLU A 134 9.69 3.59 -0.08
N ASP A 135 9.00 2.46 -0.30
CA ASP A 135 8.79 1.46 0.75
C ASP A 135 10.10 0.86 1.26
N PHE A 136 11.05 0.60 0.36
CA PHE A 136 12.36 0.09 0.71
C PHE A 136 13.15 1.09 1.57
N GLU A 137 13.21 2.36 1.17
CA GLU A 137 13.89 3.42 1.93
C GLU A 137 13.28 3.59 3.33
N ILE A 138 11.95 3.56 3.43
CA ILE A 138 11.26 3.64 4.72
C ILE A 138 11.59 2.43 5.59
N ASN A 139 11.62 1.22 5.02
CA ASN A 139 11.93 0.01 5.76
C ASN A 139 13.38 0.04 6.29
N LEU A 140 14.33 0.45 5.45
CA LEU A 140 15.73 0.62 5.86
C LEU A 140 15.87 1.63 6.99
N LYS A 141 15.15 2.75 6.91
CA LYS A 141 15.12 3.76 7.98
C LYS A 141 14.54 3.20 9.28
N ALA A 142 13.48 2.41 9.20
CA ALA A 142 12.88 1.78 10.38
C ALA A 142 13.84 0.77 11.01
N GLU A 143 14.56 -0.02 10.21
CA GLU A 143 15.58 -0.95 10.68
C GLU A 143 16.71 -0.23 11.41
N MET A 144 17.22 0.88 10.84
CA MET A 144 18.24 1.72 11.49
C MET A 144 17.74 2.35 12.81
N GLU A 145 16.49 2.80 12.86
CA GLU A 145 15.88 3.31 14.10
C GLU A 145 15.79 2.20 15.17
N ILE A 146 15.45 0.96 14.79
CA ILE A 146 15.42 -0.18 15.71
C ILE A 146 16.82 -0.51 16.24
N LEU A 147 17.84 -0.52 15.38
CA LEU A 147 19.23 -0.76 15.79
C LEU A 147 19.70 0.31 16.78
N SER A 148 19.41 1.59 16.53
CA SER A 148 19.75 2.67 17.47
C SER A 148 19.00 2.56 18.80
N LEU A 149 17.74 2.11 18.78
CA LEU A 149 17.00 1.82 20.01
C LEU A 149 17.61 0.64 20.78
N HIS A 150 18.10 -0.38 20.07
CA HIS A 150 18.77 -1.53 20.68
C HIS A 150 20.06 -1.11 21.39
N GLU A 151 20.89 -0.30 20.71
CA GLU A 151 22.13 0.25 21.28
C GLU A 151 21.87 1.03 22.58
N LYS A 152 20.88 1.93 22.57
CA LYS A 152 20.48 2.70 23.78
C LYS A 152 19.95 1.80 24.89
N LEU A 153 19.23 0.73 24.53
CA LEU A 153 18.70 -0.22 25.51
C LEU A 153 19.84 -1.02 26.15
N ASP A 154 20.86 -1.39 25.38
CA ASP A 154 22.05 -2.05 25.91
C ASP A 154 22.88 -1.12 26.80
N GLU A 155 23.04 0.16 26.43
CA GLU A 155 23.70 1.17 27.28
C GLU A 155 22.98 1.32 28.64
N LEU A 156 21.65 1.51 28.61
CA LEU A 156 20.84 1.56 29.84
C LEU A 156 20.96 0.26 30.65
N ARG A 157 21.01 -0.90 29.98
CA ARG A 157 21.17 -2.18 30.66
C ARG A 157 22.49 -2.22 31.42
N VAL A 158 23.60 -1.78 30.82
CA VAL A 158 24.93 -1.74 31.46
C VAL A 158 24.91 -0.82 32.68
N GLU A 159 24.34 0.38 32.57
CA GLU A 159 24.22 1.31 33.71
C GLU A 159 23.43 0.69 34.87
N GLN A 160 22.32 0.00 34.57
CA GLN A 160 21.53 -0.70 35.58
C GLN A 160 22.31 -1.85 36.24
N TRP A 161 23.12 -2.60 35.47
CA TRP A 161 23.98 -3.65 36.01
C TRP A 161 25.02 -3.09 36.98
N GLU A 162 25.69 -1.99 36.61
CA GLU A 162 26.66 -1.32 37.49
C GLU A 162 26.01 -0.84 38.79
N HIS A 163 24.81 -0.26 38.70
CA HIS A 163 24.06 0.19 39.87
C HIS A 163 23.69 -0.98 40.80
N LEU A 164 23.23 -2.11 40.24
CA LEU A 164 22.93 -3.32 41.02
C LEU A 164 24.18 -3.93 41.68
N LEU A 165 25.31 -3.98 40.97
CA LEU A 165 26.58 -4.47 41.53
C LEU A 165 27.05 -3.59 42.69
N LYS A 166 26.91 -2.27 42.58
CA LYS A 166 27.24 -1.33 43.66
C LYS A 166 26.38 -1.56 44.90
N ILE A 167 25.06 -1.71 44.73
CA ILE A 167 24.15 -2.02 45.84
C ILE A 167 24.53 -3.35 46.51
N GLN A 168 24.88 -4.39 45.74
CA GLN A 168 25.34 -5.67 46.28
C GLN A 168 26.64 -5.52 47.07
N GLN A 169 27.59 -4.73 46.57
CA GLN A 169 28.87 -4.50 47.23
C GLN A 169 28.69 -3.76 48.57
N ASP A 170 27.82 -2.74 48.59
CA ASP A 170 27.45 -2.01 49.81
C ASP A 170 26.78 -2.95 50.84
N GLN A 171 25.90 -3.85 50.39
CA GLN A 171 25.27 -4.86 51.26
C GLN A 171 26.31 -5.82 51.87
N ILE A 172 27.26 -6.31 51.08
CA ILE A 172 28.35 -7.18 51.56
C ILE A 172 29.23 -6.45 52.58
N GLU A 173 29.55 -5.18 52.34
CA GLU A 173 30.35 -4.37 53.28
C GLU A 173 29.62 -4.19 54.62
N ILE A 174 28.32 -3.90 54.60
CA ILE A 174 27.51 -3.77 55.81
C ILE A 174 27.46 -5.10 56.57
N LEU A 175 27.21 -6.22 55.86
CA LEU A 175 27.23 -7.57 56.47
C LEU A 175 28.59 -7.89 57.10
N THR A 176 29.68 -7.55 56.43
CA THR A 176 31.05 -7.75 56.94
C THR A 176 31.28 -6.94 58.22
N LYS A 177 30.91 -5.66 58.24
CA LYS A 177 31.01 -4.80 59.43
C LYS A 177 30.16 -5.31 60.59
N MET A 178 28.94 -5.81 60.32
CA MET A 178 28.08 -6.40 61.35
C MET A 178 28.70 -7.67 61.94
N PHE A 179 29.24 -8.55 61.08
CA PHE A 179 29.92 -9.77 61.52
C PHE A 179 31.16 -9.47 62.38
N GLU A 180 32.02 -8.54 61.95
CA GLU A 180 33.19 -8.14 62.74
C GLU A 180 32.83 -7.49 64.08
N ARG A 181 31.73 -6.73 64.14
CA ARG A 181 31.23 -6.18 65.41
C ARG A 181 30.77 -7.30 66.33
N HIS A 182 30.02 -8.26 65.80
CA HIS A 182 29.51 -9.38 66.58
C HIS A 182 30.63 -10.25 67.16
N ILE A 183 31.67 -10.56 66.37
CA ILE A 183 32.86 -11.28 66.88
C ILE A 183 33.58 -10.49 67.99
N ARG A 184 33.71 -9.17 67.84
CA ARG A 184 34.34 -8.32 68.87
C ARG A 184 33.54 -8.30 70.17
N GLU A 185 32.22 -8.28 70.10
CA GLU A 185 31.33 -8.33 71.27
C GLU A 185 31.42 -9.70 71.96
N ASP A 186 31.46 -10.80 71.20
CA ASP A 186 31.53 -12.17 71.75
C ASP A 186 32.89 -12.48 72.42
N HIS A 187 33.98 -11.88 71.96
CA HIS A 187 35.32 -12.03 72.55
C HIS A 187 35.63 -11.05 73.70
N GLY A 188 34.79 -10.04 73.94
CA GLY A 188 34.94 -9.09 75.05
C GLY A 188 34.36 -9.57 76.38
N HIS A 189 33.69 -10.73 76.40
CA HIS A 189 32.95 -11.26 77.56
C HIS A 189 33.55 -12.55 78.17
N ALA A 190 34.76 -12.94 77.77
CA ALA A 190 35.53 -14.04 78.38
C ALA A 190 36.73 -13.49 79.17
#